data_AF-A0A652KJE4-F1
#
_entry.id   AF-A0A652KJE4-F1
#
_cell.length_a   1.000
_cell.length_b   1.000
_cell.length_c   1.000
_cell.angle_alpha   90.00
_cell.angle_beta   90.00
_cell.angle_gamma   90.00
#
_symmetry.space_group_name_H-M   'P 1'
#
loop_
_entity.id
_entity.type
_entity.pdbx_description
1 polymer ?
#
loop_
_entity_poly.entity_id
_entity_poly.type
_entity_poly.pdbx_seq_one_letter_code
_entity_poly.pdbx_strand_id
1 'polypeptide(L)'
;MAGKDRDRFSTATRLRLLGEQTAARVYRSQNRRQARRSRLTGRAAFLALIVCSLVVALAYPMRQYISQRDQIADQERLSREAHQRTEELRDEKARLKDDAYIRRLARQHLHYVLPGETGYTVVDPDAAEERGGEPGATGRPWHSNLWDGVDSADRE
;
A
#
# COMPACT_ATOMS: atom_id res chain seq x y z
N MET A 1 17.36 -47.51 99.64
CA MET A 1 17.77 -47.79 98.25
C MET A 1 16.57 -47.45 97.36
N ALA A 2 16.64 -46.38 96.55
CA ALA A 2 17.05 -46.38 95.13
C ALA A 2 16.12 -47.27 94.26
N GLY A 3 15.48 -46.85 93.16
CA GLY A 3 15.40 -45.63 92.33
C GLY A 3 14.06 -45.65 91.55
N LYS A 4 13.56 -44.53 90.97
CA LYS A 4 13.81 -44.04 89.58
C LYS A 4 13.04 -44.89 88.54
N ASP A 5 12.23 -44.44 87.57
CA ASP A 5 12.07 -43.24 86.71
C ASP A 5 10.56 -43.13 86.31
N ARG A 6 9.90 -41.96 86.31
CA ARG A 6 9.60 -41.03 85.18
C ARG A 6 8.80 -41.59 83.98
N ASP A 7 7.48 -41.50 84.08
CA ASP A 7 6.57 -41.55 82.94
C ASP A 7 6.21 -40.14 82.45
N ARG A 8 6.88 -39.72 81.37
CA ARG A 8 6.53 -38.52 80.58
C ARG A 8 5.61 -38.96 79.44
N PHE A 9 4.32 -39.09 79.71
CA PHE A 9 3.34 -39.32 78.64
C PHE A 9 3.03 -38.03 77.87
N SER A 10 3.36 -38.11 76.59
CA SER A 10 3.18 -37.12 75.54
C SER A 10 1.76 -36.56 75.48
N THR A 11 1.61 -35.29 75.83
CA THR A 11 0.39 -34.48 75.64
C THR A 11 0.27 -33.91 74.22
N ALA A 12 1.29 -34.07 73.37
CA ALA A 12 1.33 -33.45 72.05
C ALA A 12 0.49 -34.17 70.98
N THR A 13 0.15 -35.45 71.17
CA THR A 13 -0.52 -36.23 70.12
C THR A 13 -2.05 -36.18 70.20
N ARG A 14 -2.63 -35.79 71.35
CA ARG A 14 -4.08 -35.85 71.53
C ARG A 14 -4.86 -34.68 70.92
N LEU A 15 -4.19 -33.56 70.63
CA LEU A 15 -4.83 -32.39 70.00
C LEU A 15 -4.83 -32.44 68.46
N ARG A 16 -4.02 -33.31 67.83
CA ARG A 16 -3.91 -33.35 66.36
C ARG A 16 -4.97 -34.22 65.67
N LEU A 17 -5.57 -35.17 66.40
CA LEU A 17 -6.59 -36.08 65.86
C LEU A 17 -7.99 -35.45 65.70
N LEU A 18 -8.27 -34.33 66.36
CA LEU A 18 -9.57 -33.63 66.25
C LEU A 18 -9.60 -32.58 65.11
N GLY A 19 -8.44 -32.08 64.67
CA GLY A 19 -8.34 -31.09 63.60
C GLY A 19 -8.45 -31.67 62.18
N GLU A 20 -8.14 -32.95 61.98
CA GLU A 20 -8.14 -33.56 60.64
C GLU A 20 -9.55 -34.01 60.18
N GLN A 21 -10.44 -34.35 61.11
CA GLN A 21 -11.75 -34.90 60.76
C GLN A 21 -12.79 -33.85 60.31
N THR A 22 -12.61 -32.58 60.69
CA THR A 22 -13.49 -31.47 60.27
C THR A 22 -13.08 -30.87 58.92
N ALA A 23 -11.78 -30.85 58.61
CA ALA A 23 -11.27 -30.38 57.32
C ALA A 23 -11.73 -31.25 56.14
N ALA A 24 -11.82 -32.58 56.33
CA ALA A 24 -12.16 -33.52 55.27
C ALA A 24 -13.62 -33.40 54.77
N ARG A 25 -14.56 -32.98 55.63
CA ARG A 25 -15.97 -32.82 55.22
C ARG A 25 -16.23 -31.49 54.50
N VAL A 26 -15.53 -30.42 54.87
CA VAL A 26 -15.69 -29.11 54.22
C VAL A 26 -15.06 -29.09 52.82
N TYR A 27 -13.90 -29.72 52.63
CA TYR A 27 -13.22 -29.77 51.32
C TYR A 27 -14.01 -30.54 50.24
N ARG A 28 -14.73 -31.60 50.63
CA ARG A 28 -15.47 -32.45 49.68
C ARG A 28 -16.75 -31.81 49.16
N SER A 29 -17.32 -30.84 49.88
CA SER A 29 -18.58 -30.17 49.54
C SER A 29 -18.42 -28.99 48.57
N GLN A 30 -17.27 -28.30 48.58
CA GLN A 30 -17.03 -27.17 47.66
C GLN A 30 -16.73 -27.65 46.23
N ASN A 31 -15.94 -28.72 46.09
CA ASN A 31 -15.52 -29.21 44.77
C ASN A 31 -16.69 -29.81 43.95
N ARG A 32 -17.71 -30.34 44.62
CA ARG A 32 -18.87 -30.97 43.97
C ARG A 32 -19.88 -29.95 43.43
N ARG A 33 -19.96 -28.75 44.03
CA ARG A 33 -20.76 -27.63 43.52
C ARG A 33 -20.07 -26.94 42.33
N GLN A 34 -18.73 -26.87 42.33
CA GLN A 34 -17.96 -26.38 41.19
C GLN A 34 -18.10 -27.29 39.96
N ALA A 35 -18.10 -28.62 40.13
CA ALA A 35 -18.17 -29.58 39.04
C ALA A 35 -19.51 -29.63 38.28
N ARG A 36 -20.63 -29.22 38.90
CA ARG A 36 -21.94 -29.11 38.21
C ARG A 36 -22.23 -27.72 37.66
N ARG A 37 -21.66 -26.66 38.25
CA ARG A 37 -21.72 -25.30 37.67
C ARG A 37 -20.71 -25.10 36.54
N SER A 38 -19.61 -25.86 36.48
CA SER A 38 -18.54 -25.62 35.50
C SER A 38 -18.74 -26.27 34.13
N ARG A 39 -19.64 -27.26 33.95
CA ARG A 39 -19.81 -27.89 32.63
C ARG A 39 -20.56 -27.00 31.64
N LEU A 40 -21.59 -26.28 32.13
CA LEU A 40 -22.31 -25.28 31.34
C LEU A 40 -21.50 -23.98 31.25
N THR A 41 -20.91 -23.52 32.35
CA THR A 41 -20.12 -22.28 32.38
C THR A 41 -18.79 -22.42 31.62
N GLY A 42 -18.18 -23.61 31.59
CA GLY A 42 -16.96 -23.89 30.83
C GLY A 42 -17.22 -24.00 29.32
N ARG A 43 -18.33 -24.63 28.91
CA ARG A 43 -18.76 -24.63 27.49
C ARG A 43 -19.16 -23.23 27.04
N ALA A 44 -19.86 -22.47 27.88
CA ALA A 44 -20.20 -21.08 27.61
C ALA A 44 -18.95 -20.19 27.50
N ALA A 45 -17.96 -20.36 28.38
CA ALA A 45 -16.69 -19.64 28.31
C ALA A 45 -15.90 -19.98 27.04
N PHE A 46 -15.88 -21.25 26.64
CA PHE A 46 -15.25 -21.68 25.40
C PHE A 46 -15.96 -21.13 24.15
N LEU A 47 -17.30 -21.14 24.15
CA LEU A 47 -18.09 -20.51 23.09
C LEU A 47 -17.86 -18.99 23.03
N ALA A 48 -17.77 -18.31 24.18
CA ALA A 48 -17.46 -16.89 24.23
C ALA A 48 -16.07 -16.59 23.66
N LEU A 49 -15.06 -17.42 23.95
CA LEU A 49 -13.72 -17.29 23.36
C LEU A 49 -13.71 -17.51 21.85
N ILE A 50 -14.45 -18.50 21.35
CA ILE A 50 -14.59 -18.74 19.90
C ILE A 50 -15.28 -17.55 19.23
N VAL A 51 -16.36 -17.02 19.82
CA VAL A 51 -17.05 -15.84 19.27
C VAL A 51 -16.11 -14.64 19.29
N CYS A 52 -15.35 -14.43 20.36
CA CYS A 52 -14.37 -13.35 20.43
C CYS A 52 -13.27 -13.50 19.38
N SER A 53 -12.74 -14.72 19.18
CA SER A 53 -11.72 -14.97 18.15
C SER A 53 -12.28 -14.80 16.74
N LEU A 54 -13.51 -15.23 16.50
CA LEU A 54 -14.23 -15.04 15.23
C LEU A 54 -14.43 -13.55 14.94
N VAL A 55 -14.88 -12.78 15.93
CA VAL A 55 -15.05 -11.32 15.78
C VAL A 55 -13.72 -10.63 15.46
N VAL A 56 -12.63 -10.98 16.15
CA VAL A 56 -11.30 -10.41 15.83
C VAL A 56 -10.81 -10.84 14.44
N ALA A 57 -11.04 -12.10 14.06
CA ALA A 57 -10.68 -12.64 12.76
C ALA A 57 -11.49 -12.04 11.60
N LEU A 58 -12.74 -11.62 11.84
CA LEU A 58 -13.57 -10.93 10.84
C LEU A 58 -13.43 -9.39 10.87
N ALA A 59 -13.11 -8.79 12.01
CA ALA A 59 -12.92 -7.35 12.13
C ALA A 59 -11.72 -6.85 11.29
N TYR A 60 -10.66 -7.66 11.19
CA TYR A 60 -9.49 -7.35 10.37
C TYR A 60 -9.77 -7.34 8.85
N PRO A 61 -10.35 -8.39 8.23
CA PRO A 61 -10.62 -8.42 6.79
C PRO A 61 -11.72 -7.47 6.32
N MET A 62 -12.61 -7.00 7.21
CA MET A 62 -13.69 -6.08 6.85
C MET A 62 -13.16 -4.71 6.38
N ARG A 63 -11.98 -4.28 6.87
CA ARG A 63 -11.30 -3.06 6.39
C ARG A 63 -10.76 -3.20 4.96
N GLN A 64 -10.34 -4.40 4.56
CA GLN A 64 -9.77 -4.66 3.24
C GLN A 64 -10.85 -4.83 2.17
N TYR A 65 -12.07 -5.24 2.56
CA TYR A 65 -13.14 -5.54 1.60
C TYR A 65 -13.77 -4.27 1.01
N ILE A 66 -13.82 -3.17 1.77
CA ILE A 66 -14.41 -1.90 1.32
C ILE A 66 -13.42 -1.14 0.40
N SER A 67 -12.11 -1.20 0.65
CA SER A 67 -11.11 -0.52 -0.18
C SER A 67 -10.86 -1.18 -1.54
N GLN A 68 -11.13 -2.49 -1.68
CA GLN A 68 -10.91 -3.21 -2.95
C GLN A 68 -11.85 -2.75 -4.07
N ARG A 69 -13.07 -2.32 -3.76
CA ARG A 69 -14.02 -1.92 -4.82
C ARG A 69 -13.67 -0.58 -5.46
N ASP A 70 -13.24 0.38 -4.66
CA ASP A 70 -12.81 1.68 -5.17
C ASP A 70 -11.50 1.54 -5.95
N GLN A 71 -10.58 0.68 -5.48
CA GLN A 71 -9.33 0.38 -6.18
C GLN A 71 -9.55 -0.24 -7.56
N ILE A 72 -10.51 -1.16 -7.71
CA ILE A 72 -10.84 -1.75 -9.01
C ILE A 72 -11.42 -0.70 -9.96
N ALA A 73 -12.36 0.12 -9.49
CA ALA A 73 -12.98 1.16 -10.31
C ALA A 73 -11.96 2.23 -10.77
N ASP A 74 -11.06 2.65 -9.87
CA ASP A 74 -10.00 3.59 -10.19
C ASP A 74 -8.98 2.99 -11.17
N GLN A 75 -8.59 1.73 -10.98
CA GLN A 75 -7.62 1.06 -11.85
C GLN A 75 -8.19 0.81 -13.26
N GLU A 76 -9.47 0.45 -13.38
CA GLU A 76 -10.15 0.36 -14.66
C GLU A 76 -10.26 1.72 -15.36
N ARG A 77 -10.54 2.80 -14.62
CA ARG A 77 -10.57 4.16 -15.18
C ARG A 77 -9.20 4.54 -15.75
N LEU A 78 -8.13 4.32 -14.97
CA LEU A 78 -6.77 4.60 -15.40
C LEU A 78 -6.38 3.79 -16.64
N SER A 79 -6.75 2.51 -16.69
CA SER A 79 -6.51 1.66 -17.86
C SER A 79 -7.24 2.18 -19.10
N ARG A 80 -8.52 2.57 -18.97
CA ARG A 80 -9.28 3.15 -20.10
C ARG A 80 -8.65 4.45 -20.61
N GLU A 81 -8.25 5.34 -19.70
CA GLU A 81 -7.63 6.61 -20.07
C GLU A 81 -6.26 6.39 -20.74
N ALA A 82 -5.45 5.48 -20.22
CA ALA A 82 -4.17 5.12 -20.83
C ALA A 82 -4.38 4.54 -22.25
N HIS A 83 -5.38 3.67 -22.43
CA HIS A 83 -5.71 3.13 -23.75
C HIS A 83 -6.14 4.22 -24.73
N GLN A 84 -7.01 5.15 -24.31
CA GLN A 84 -7.41 6.30 -25.14
C GLN A 84 -6.21 7.12 -25.58
N ARG A 85 -5.31 7.48 -24.64
CA ARG A 85 -4.08 8.20 -24.96
C ARG A 85 -3.18 7.45 -25.94
N THR A 86 -3.06 6.12 -25.79
CA THR A 86 -2.25 5.33 -26.73
C THR A 86 -2.84 5.30 -28.14
N GLU A 87 -4.16 5.26 -28.29
CA GLU A 87 -4.81 5.31 -29.59
C GLU A 87 -4.67 6.69 -30.24
N GLU A 88 -4.88 7.78 -29.49
CA GLU A 88 -4.67 9.15 -29.98
C GLU A 88 -3.24 9.36 -30.49
N LEU A 89 -2.23 8.91 -29.72
CA LEU A 89 -0.83 8.99 -30.10
C LEU A 89 -0.49 8.11 -31.30
N ARG A 90 -1.12 6.93 -31.44
CA ARG A 90 -0.96 6.07 -32.62
C ARG A 90 -1.51 6.74 -33.87
N ASP A 91 -2.68 7.37 -33.76
CA ASP A 91 -3.29 8.11 -34.85
C ASP A 91 -2.46 9.33 -35.25
N GLU A 92 -1.94 10.07 -34.29
CA GLU A 92 -1.04 11.20 -34.57
C GLU A 92 0.26 10.73 -35.23
N LYS A 93 0.86 9.65 -34.72
CA LYS A 93 2.02 9.03 -35.36
C LYS A 93 1.72 8.56 -36.78
N ALA A 94 0.53 8.02 -37.03
CA ALA A 94 0.11 7.60 -38.37
C ALA A 94 -0.03 8.81 -39.31
N ARG A 95 -0.62 9.93 -38.84
CA ARG A 95 -0.69 11.19 -39.60
C ARG A 95 0.69 11.76 -39.91
N LEU A 96 1.63 11.67 -38.96
CA LEU A 96 3.01 12.12 -39.14
C LEU A 96 3.84 11.26 -40.11
N LYS A 97 3.35 10.10 -40.58
CA LYS A 97 4.04 9.31 -41.61
C LYS A 97 3.84 9.84 -43.03
N ASP A 98 2.91 10.78 -43.24
CA ASP A 98 2.66 11.38 -44.55
C ASP A 98 3.56 12.61 -44.77
N ASP A 99 4.45 12.54 -45.76
CA ASP A 99 5.34 13.63 -46.16
C ASP A 99 4.58 14.92 -46.55
N ALA A 100 3.35 14.81 -47.07
CA ALA A 100 2.54 15.98 -47.38
C ALA A 100 2.04 16.68 -46.10
N TYR A 101 1.75 15.92 -45.06
CA TYR A 101 1.38 16.43 -43.74
C TYR A 101 2.57 17.12 -43.06
N ILE A 102 3.74 16.49 -43.06
CA ILE A 102 4.99 17.09 -42.53
C ILE A 102 5.32 18.40 -43.24
N ARG A 103 5.27 18.44 -44.58
CA ARG A 103 5.55 19.66 -45.36
C ARG A 103 4.60 20.79 -45.01
N ARG A 104 3.32 20.50 -44.77
CA ARG A 104 2.33 21.50 -44.34
C ARG A 104 2.65 22.05 -42.96
N LEU A 105 2.98 21.17 -42.01
CA LEU A 105 3.33 21.55 -40.64
C LEU A 105 4.62 22.39 -40.61
N ALA A 106 5.64 21.98 -41.38
CA ALA A 106 6.89 22.72 -41.52
C ALA A 106 6.67 24.11 -42.13
N ARG A 107 5.79 24.24 -43.12
CA ARG A 107 5.41 25.54 -43.69
C ARG A 107 4.68 26.43 -42.68
N GLN A 108 3.75 25.86 -41.92
CA GLN A 108 2.91 26.61 -40.97
C GLN A 108 3.67 27.07 -39.72
N HIS A 109 4.48 26.19 -39.13
CA HIS A 109 5.14 26.45 -37.85
C HIS A 109 6.59 26.90 -37.99
N LEU A 110 7.30 26.46 -39.02
CA LEU A 110 8.73 26.75 -39.21
C LEU A 110 8.98 27.71 -40.36
N HIS A 111 7.94 28.19 -41.03
CA HIS A 111 8.03 29.02 -42.23
C HIS A 111 8.97 28.42 -43.30
N TYR A 112 9.03 27.09 -43.37
CA TYR A 112 9.95 26.38 -44.26
C TYR A 112 9.50 26.51 -45.71
N VAL A 113 10.44 26.81 -46.61
CA VAL A 113 10.21 26.94 -48.06
C VAL A 113 11.10 25.93 -48.80
N LEU A 114 10.59 25.35 -49.89
CA LEU A 114 11.42 24.47 -50.72
C LEU A 114 12.45 25.28 -51.52
N PRO A 115 13.57 24.66 -51.93
CA PRO A 115 14.55 25.29 -52.82
C PRO A 115 13.86 25.82 -54.08
N GLY A 116 13.92 27.14 -54.31
CA GLY A 116 13.28 27.83 -55.44
C GLY A 116 11.93 28.51 -55.14
N GLU A 117 11.36 28.32 -53.95
CA GLU A 117 10.17 29.06 -53.49
C GLU A 117 10.57 30.37 -52.79
N THR A 118 9.85 31.47 -53.04
CA THR A 118 10.07 32.76 -52.35
C THR A 118 9.11 32.89 -51.18
N GLY A 119 9.63 32.86 -49.96
CA GLY A 119 8.86 33.10 -48.73
C GLY A 119 8.74 34.59 -48.42
N TYR A 120 7.54 35.03 -48.02
CA TYR A 120 7.30 36.39 -47.53
C TYR A 120 6.97 36.33 -46.04
N THR A 121 7.71 37.09 -45.24
CA THR A 121 7.46 37.24 -43.80
C THR A 121 7.19 38.71 -43.51
N VAL A 122 6.09 39.00 -42.83
CA VAL A 122 5.76 40.36 -42.38
C VAL A 122 6.60 40.63 -41.13
N VAL A 123 7.48 41.64 -41.20
CA VAL A 123 8.25 42.11 -40.05
C VAL A 123 7.50 43.27 -39.42
N ASP A 124 7.11 43.09 -38.17
CA ASP A 124 6.61 44.19 -37.34
C ASP A 124 7.81 45.10 -36.97
N PRO A 125 7.75 46.42 -37.26
CA PRO A 125 8.86 47.34 -36.99
C PRO A 125 9.32 47.33 -35.52
N ASP A 126 8.42 47.12 -34.56
CA ASP A 126 8.76 47.13 -33.14
C ASP A 126 9.46 45.82 -32.70
N ALA A 127 9.19 44.71 -33.39
CA ALA A 127 9.82 43.41 -33.12
C ALA A 127 11.21 43.24 -33.78
N ALA A 128 11.60 44.17 -34.66
CA ALA A 128 12.89 44.15 -35.34
C ALA A 128 14.03 44.65 -34.45
N GLU A 129 13.76 45.57 -33.51
CA GLU A 129 14.77 46.10 -32.59
C GLU A 129 15.21 45.07 -31.53
N GLU A 130 14.32 44.15 -31.12
CA GLU A 130 14.64 43.14 -30.09
C GLU A 130 15.48 41.96 -30.61
N ARG A 131 15.51 41.69 -31.92
CA ARG A 131 16.19 40.51 -32.51
C ARG A 131 17.66 40.74 -32.89
N GLY A 132 18.24 41.90 -32.53
CA GLY A 132 19.63 42.29 -32.83
C GLY A 132 20.72 41.54 -32.06
N GLY A 133 20.52 40.27 -31.70
CA GLY A 133 21.53 39.41 -31.06
C GLY A 133 22.08 38.37 -32.04
N GLU A 134 23.38 38.44 -32.31
CA GLU A 134 24.11 37.58 -33.25
C GLU A 134 23.81 36.07 -33.11
N PRO A 135 23.68 35.31 -34.21
CA PRO A 135 23.67 33.86 -34.15
C PRO A 135 25.05 33.36 -33.71
N GLY A 136 25.13 32.85 -32.49
CA GLY A 136 26.35 32.30 -31.89
C GLY A 136 27.02 31.22 -32.77
N ALA A 137 28.16 31.61 -33.34
CA ALA A 137 29.39 30.84 -33.55
C ALA A 137 29.37 29.33 -33.21
N THR A 138 28.79 28.50 -34.08
CA THR A 138 29.38 27.21 -34.48
C THR A 138 29.01 27.01 -35.96
N GLY A 139 29.96 26.63 -36.82
CA GLY A 139 29.71 26.43 -38.26
C GLY A 139 28.77 25.25 -38.59
N ARG A 140 27.97 24.77 -37.63
CA ARG A 140 27.03 23.68 -37.79
C ARG A 140 25.60 24.22 -37.70
N PRO A 141 24.67 23.72 -38.53
CA PRO A 141 23.26 24.08 -38.39
C PRO A 141 22.72 23.70 -37.02
N TRP A 142 21.96 24.59 -36.36
CA TRP A 142 21.41 24.37 -35.02
C TRP A 142 20.61 23.05 -34.88
N HIS A 143 19.96 22.59 -35.96
CA HIS A 143 19.20 21.33 -35.95
C HIS A 143 20.09 20.12 -35.71
N SER A 144 21.36 20.15 -36.16
CA SER A 144 22.30 19.06 -35.91
C SER A 144 22.61 18.89 -34.43
N ASN A 145 22.73 20.00 -33.68
CA ASN A 145 22.94 19.97 -32.23
C ASN A 145 21.72 19.40 -31.48
N LEU A 146 20.52 19.58 -32.02
CA LEU A 146 19.29 19.06 -31.41
C LEU A 146 19.14 17.54 -31.61
N TRP A 147 19.46 17.05 -32.82
CA TRP A 147 19.43 15.61 -33.11
C TRP A 147 20.46 14.83 -32.31
N ASP A 148 21.66 15.38 -32.11
CA ASP A 148 22.68 14.78 -31.23
C ASP A 148 22.15 14.57 -29.80
N GLY A 149 21.32 15.50 -29.30
CA GLY A 149 20.67 15.39 -28.00
C GLY A 149 19.67 14.24 -27.92
N VAL A 150 18.84 14.05 -28.95
CA VAL A 150 17.86 12.95 -29.01
C VAL A 150 18.55 11.59 -29.13
N ASP A 151 19.56 11.48 -30.00
CA ASP A 151 20.36 10.25 -30.17
C ASP A 151 21.20 9.90 -28.93
N SER A 152 21.49 10.89 -28.07
CA SER A 152 22.12 10.65 -26.78
C SER A 152 21.13 10.13 -25.74
N ALA A 153 19.88 10.61 -25.74
CA ALA A 153 18.84 10.21 -24.80
C ALA A 153 18.25 8.81 -25.10
N ASP A 154 18.25 8.36 -26.36
CA ASP A 154 17.82 7.00 -26.74
C ASP A 154 18.84 5.92 -26.35
N ARG A 155 20.09 6.33 -26.09
CA ARG A 155 21.18 5.43 -25.66
C ARG A 155 21.28 5.21 -24.15
N GLU A 156 20.54 5.99 -23.35
CA GLU A 156 20.43 5.83 -21.89
C GLU A 156 19.18 5.02 -21.51
#